data_AF-R0AME7-F1
#
_entry.id   AF-R0AME7-F1
#
_cell.length_a   1.000
_cell.length_b   1.000
_cell.length_c   1.000
_cell.angle_alpha   90.00
_cell.angle_beta   90.00
_cell.angle_gamma   90.00
#
_symmetry.space_group_name_H-M   'P 1'
#
loop_
_entity.id
_entity.type
_entity.pdbx_description
1 polymer ?
#
loop_
_entity_poly.entity_id
_entity_poly.type
_entity_poly.pdbx_seq_one_letter_code
_entity_poly.pdbx_strand_id
1 'polypeptide(L)'
;MTAQTKLSKVTIIIWSIAVLFAIVSICSADSMRLTARNMYEHPYTVTNTARGMRSRLLDMKRFVSIFLTTSFKTEDSARELFEERYEMQYEAIETIRERYLGSETAVESLQSAMDDLVEIQEKALQYVGGQHGQEEILGFIEEQVYPRYDRSTIVWN
;
A
#
# COMPACT_ATOMS: atom_id res chain seq x y z
N MET A 1 55.24 32.55 26.64
CA MET A 1 55.32 33.21 25.32
C MET A 1 53.99 33.02 24.61
N THR A 2 53.15 34.05 24.57
CA THR A 2 51.86 34.03 23.85
C THR A 2 52.07 34.67 22.48
N ALA A 3 52.13 33.86 21.43
CA ALA A 3 52.19 34.34 20.06
C ALA A 3 50.81 34.91 19.67
N GLN A 4 50.68 36.24 19.62
CA GLN A 4 49.54 36.88 18.98
C GLN A 4 49.71 36.79 17.46
N THR A 5 49.02 35.84 16.83
CA THR A 5 48.91 35.77 15.38
C THR A 5 48.03 36.92 14.88
N LYS A 6 48.64 37.96 14.30
CA LYS A 6 47.89 38.99 13.57
C LYS A 6 47.38 38.38 12.26
N LEU A 7 46.11 37.96 12.23
CA LEU A 7 45.47 37.49 11.01
C LEU A 7 45.36 38.64 9.99
N SER A 8 45.76 38.38 8.74
CA SER A 8 45.53 39.29 7.62
C SER A 8 44.03 39.39 7.32
N LYS A 9 43.56 40.58 6.92
CA LYS A 9 42.16 40.83 6.53
C LYS A 9 41.67 39.85 5.46
N VAL A 10 42.56 39.45 4.54
CA VAL A 10 42.25 38.47 3.49
C VAL A 10 41.96 37.09 4.07
N THR A 11 42.74 36.65 5.06
CA THR A 11 42.54 35.35 5.72
C THR A 11 41.21 35.32 6.48
N ILE A 12 40.83 36.43 7.12
CA ILE A 12 39.55 36.55 7.83
C ILE A 12 38.38 36.44 6.83
N ILE A 13 38.46 37.11 5.68
CA ILE A 13 37.42 37.03 4.64
C ILE A 13 37.25 35.61 4.11
N ILE A 14 38.36 34.93 3.81
CA ILE A 14 38.34 33.53 3.33
C ILE A 14 37.72 32.61 4.38
N TRP A 15 38.09 32.76 5.65
CA TRP A 15 37.51 31.99 6.75
C TRP A 15 36.01 32.24 6.91
N SER A 16 35.58 33.50 6.85
CA SER A 16 34.15 33.85 6.94
C SER A 16 33.35 33.24 5.79
N ILE A 17 33.88 33.26 4.56
CA ILE A 17 33.23 32.64 3.40
C ILE A 17 33.18 31.11 3.57
N ALA A 18 34.27 30.48 4.02
CA ALA A 18 34.31 29.04 4.26
C ALA A 18 33.31 28.60 5.34
N VAL A 19 33.20 29.36 6.44
CA VAL A 19 32.20 29.11 7.50
C VAL A 19 30.78 29.27 6.96
N LEU A 20 30.51 30.33 6.20
CA LEU A 20 29.19 30.55 5.60
C LEU A 20 28.82 29.42 4.63
N PHE A 21 29.77 28.99 3.79
CA PHE A 21 29.59 27.87 2.88
C PHE A 21 29.31 26.55 3.62
N ALA A 22 30.04 26.29 4.72
CA ALA A 22 29.81 25.13 5.57
C ALA A 22 28.41 25.15 6.20
N ILE A 23 27.95 26.30 6.71
CA ILE A 23 26.60 26.47 7.26
C ILE A 23 25.54 26.19 6.20
N VAL A 24 25.65 26.80 5.01
CA VAL A 24 24.70 26.57 3.90
C VAL A 24 24.68 25.10 3.48
N SER A 25 25.86 24.47 3.42
CA SER A 25 25.98 23.05 3.08
C SER A 25 25.30 22.14 4.11
N ILE A 26 25.46 22.42 5.41
CA ILE A 26 24.78 21.68 6.49
C ILE A 26 23.26 21.89 6.41
N CYS A 27 22.79 23.13 6.25
CA CYS A 27 21.36 23.41 6.10
C CYS A 27 20.76 22.71 4.88
N SER A 28 21.46 22.70 3.75
CA SER A 28 21.04 21.98 2.54
C SER A 28 21.01 20.47 2.76
N ALA A 29 21.99 19.91 3.46
CA ALA A 29 22.00 18.48 3.76
C ALA A 29 20.84 18.07 4.67
N ASP A 30 20.50 18.89 5.67
CA ASP A 30 19.37 18.61 6.56
C ASP A 30 18.01 18.75 5.86
N SER A 31 17.84 19.75 4.99
CA SER A 31 16.61 19.89 4.20
C SER A 31 16.42 18.71 3.23
N MET A 32 17.50 18.24 2.60
CA MET A 32 17.49 17.02 1.79
C MET A 32 17.10 15.80 2.64
N ARG A 33 17.66 15.67 3.85
CA ARG A 33 17.34 14.56 4.76
C ARG A 33 15.87 14.55 5.16
N LEU A 34 15.31 15.71 5.51
CA LEU A 34 13.89 15.86 5.85
C LEU A 34 12.98 15.54 4.67
N THR A 35 13.33 16.04 3.48
CA THR A 35 12.57 15.78 2.25
C THR A 35 12.58 14.30 1.90
N ALA A 36 13.76 13.66 1.92
CA ALA A 36 13.89 12.23 1.67
C ALA A 36 13.07 11.41 2.67
N ARG A 37 13.18 11.73 3.98
CA ARG A 37 12.40 11.07 5.03
C ARG A 37 10.90 11.19 4.76
N ASN A 38 10.41 12.38 4.47
CA ASN A 38 8.99 12.61 4.17
C ASN A 38 8.53 11.81 2.93
N MET A 39 9.36 11.76 1.88
CA MET A 39 9.08 10.95 0.68
C MET A 39 9.01 9.45 0.99
N TYR A 40 9.94 8.95 1.81
CA TYR A 40 9.94 7.54 2.21
C TYR A 40 8.75 7.20 3.10
N GLU A 41 8.45 8.01 4.10
CA GLU A 41 7.39 7.75 5.07
C GLU A 41 5.99 7.82 4.44
N HIS A 42 5.77 8.72 3.48
CA HIS A 42 4.44 9.00 2.93
C HIS A 42 4.23 8.43 1.50
N PRO A 43 4.61 9.13 0.41
CA PRO A 43 4.22 8.72 -0.94
C PRO A 43 4.81 7.37 -1.36
N TYR A 44 6.03 7.02 -0.93
CA TYR A 44 6.62 5.72 -1.25
C TYR A 44 5.99 4.59 -0.46
N THR A 45 5.71 4.76 0.84
CA THR A 45 4.96 3.77 1.61
C THR A 45 3.60 3.52 0.98
N VAL A 46 2.83 4.57 0.69
CA VAL A 46 1.50 4.44 0.07
C VAL A 46 1.59 3.70 -1.27
N THR A 47 2.50 4.12 -2.15
CA THR A 47 2.65 3.50 -3.48
C THR A 47 3.07 2.04 -3.38
N ASN A 48 4.00 1.69 -2.50
CA ASN A 48 4.47 0.32 -2.35
C ASN A 48 3.37 -0.58 -1.75
N THR A 49 2.70 -0.09 -0.71
CA THR A 49 1.58 -0.81 -0.09
C THR A 49 0.44 -1.02 -1.09
N ALA A 50 0.08 0.01 -1.87
CA ALA A 50 -0.92 -0.07 -2.94
C ALA A 50 -0.56 -1.11 -4.01
N ARG A 51 0.71 -1.13 -4.46
CA ARG A 51 1.19 -2.11 -5.45
C ARG A 51 1.14 -3.54 -4.89
N GLY A 52 1.54 -3.73 -3.64
CA GLY A 52 1.43 -5.02 -2.96
C GLY A 52 -0.02 -5.48 -2.83
N MET A 53 -0.91 -4.57 -2.44
CA MET A 53 -2.36 -4.79 -2.34
C MET A 53 -2.94 -5.24 -3.69
N ARG A 54 -2.67 -4.49 -4.75
CA ARG A 54 -3.09 -4.79 -6.13
C ARG A 54 -2.56 -6.14 -6.60
N SER A 55 -1.31 -6.48 -6.32
CA SER A 55 -0.74 -7.79 -6.68
C SER A 55 -1.53 -8.92 -6.04
N ARG A 56 -1.78 -8.84 -4.72
CA ARG A 56 -2.55 -9.85 -3.98
C ARG A 56 -3.98 -9.99 -4.50
N LEU A 57 -4.64 -8.88 -4.84
CA LEU A 57 -5.98 -8.91 -5.43
C LEU A 57 -6.00 -9.56 -6.82
N LEU A 58 -5.01 -9.28 -7.68
CA LEU A 58 -4.91 -9.89 -8.99
C LEU A 58 -4.61 -11.39 -8.90
N ASP A 59 -3.76 -11.80 -7.96
CA ASP A 59 -3.50 -13.21 -7.69
C ASP A 59 -4.79 -13.90 -7.24
N MET A 60 -5.53 -13.30 -6.30
CA MET A 60 -6.79 -13.87 -5.86
C MET A 60 -7.83 -13.94 -6.99
N LYS A 61 -7.96 -12.88 -7.81
CA LYS A 61 -8.83 -12.89 -8.99
C LYS A 61 -8.52 -14.05 -9.93
N ARG A 62 -7.23 -14.37 -10.12
CA ARG A 62 -6.81 -15.49 -10.98
C ARG A 62 -7.17 -16.85 -10.41
N PHE A 63 -7.11 -17.01 -9.09
CA PHE A 63 -7.25 -18.32 -8.44
C PHE A 63 -8.61 -18.57 -7.78
N VAL A 64 -9.46 -17.55 -7.62
CA VAL A 64 -10.75 -17.66 -6.91
C VAL A 64 -11.65 -18.74 -7.50
N SER A 65 -11.66 -18.92 -8.82
CA SER A 65 -12.43 -20.00 -9.47
C SER A 65 -11.93 -21.39 -9.08
N ILE A 66 -10.62 -21.58 -9.00
CA ILE A 66 -10.01 -22.86 -8.60
C ILE A 66 -10.27 -23.12 -7.11
N PHE A 67 -10.22 -22.07 -6.28
CA PHE A 67 -10.52 -22.19 -4.85
C PHE A 67 -11.97 -22.62 -4.60
N LEU A 68 -12.92 -21.96 -5.26
CA LEU A 68 -14.34 -22.20 -5.02
C LEU A 68 -14.88 -23.48 -5.67
N THR A 69 -14.14 -24.09 -6.61
CA THR A 69 -14.61 -25.30 -7.33
C THR A 69 -13.87 -26.57 -6.96
N THR A 70 -12.57 -26.53 -6.68
CA THR A 70 -11.74 -27.74 -6.62
C THR A 70 -10.72 -27.79 -5.48
N SER A 71 -10.32 -26.66 -4.91
CA SER A 71 -9.22 -26.63 -3.93
C SER A 71 -9.65 -26.99 -2.51
N PHE A 72 -10.92 -26.79 -2.17
CA PHE A 72 -11.45 -26.97 -0.83
C PHE A 72 -12.61 -27.96 -0.82
N LYS A 73 -12.69 -28.73 0.26
CA LYS A 73 -13.75 -29.73 0.48
C LYS A 73 -14.89 -29.21 1.34
N THR A 74 -14.62 -28.20 2.17
CA THR A 74 -15.57 -27.60 3.09
C THR A 74 -15.46 -26.08 3.03
N GLU A 75 -16.57 -25.40 3.27
CA GLU A 75 -16.64 -23.94 3.41
C GLU A 75 -15.63 -23.44 4.44
N ASP A 76 -15.56 -24.03 5.64
CA ASP A 76 -14.67 -23.59 6.73
C ASP A 76 -13.20 -23.48 6.29
N SER A 77 -12.70 -24.46 5.53
CA SER A 77 -11.32 -24.47 5.05
C SER A 77 -11.04 -23.40 3.99
N ALA A 78 -12.03 -23.11 3.15
CA ALA A 78 -11.93 -22.02 2.17
C ALA A 78 -12.03 -20.66 2.86
N ARG A 79 -12.91 -20.55 3.86
CA ARG A 79 -13.13 -19.35 4.67
C ARG A 79 -11.87 -18.94 5.42
N GLU A 80 -11.17 -19.87 6.07
CA GLU A 80 -9.91 -19.59 6.77
C GLU A 80 -8.86 -18.94 5.84
N LEU A 81 -8.70 -19.47 4.61
CA LEU A 81 -7.78 -18.86 3.63
C LEU A 81 -8.23 -17.45 3.24
N PHE A 82 -9.53 -17.23 3.05
CA PHE A 82 -10.04 -15.93 2.61
C PHE A 82 -9.96 -14.89 3.73
N GLU A 83 -10.22 -15.27 4.99
CA GLU A 83 -10.07 -14.41 6.16
C GLU A 83 -8.63 -13.89 6.30
N GLU A 84 -7.62 -14.77 6.22
CA GLU A 84 -6.20 -14.36 6.22
C GLU A 84 -5.93 -13.32 5.11
N ARG A 85 -6.56 -13.51 3.95
CA ARG A 85 -6.39 -12.63 2.80
C ARG A 85 -7.07 -11.30 3.02
N TYR A 86 -8.25 -11.27 3.63
CA TYR A 86 -8.96 -10.04 3.97
C TYR A 86 -8.17 -9.22 4.98
N GLU A 87 -7.65 -9.84 6.04
CA GLU A 87 -6.83 -9.15 7.04
C GLU A 87 -5.65 -8.42 6.40
N MET A 88 -4.88 -9.11 5.54
CA MET A 88 -3.78 -8.47 4.83
C MET A 88 -4.21 -7.29 3.94
N GLN A 89 -5.44 -7.31 3.39
CA GLN A 89 -5.96 -6.18 2.61
C GLN A 89 -6.34 -5.01 3.53
N TYR A 90 -7.01 -5.27 4.65
CA TYR A 90 -7.38 -4.24 5.62
C TYR A 90 -6.17 -3.60 6.30
N GLU A 91 -5.14 -4.38 6.66
CA GLU A 91 -3.87 -3.84 7.18
C GLU A 91 -3.18 -2.90 6.17
N ALA A 92 -3.24 -3.24 4.89
CA ALA A 92 -2.71 -2.40 3.83
C ALA A 92 -3.51 -1.11 3.66
N ILE A 93 -4.85 -1.18 3.75
CA ILE A 93 -5.73 0.00 3.73
C ILE A 93 -5.41 0.90 4.93
N GLU A 94 -5.24 0.34 6.13
CA GLU A 94 -4.88 1.12 7.33
C GLU A 94 -3.54 1.83 7.17
N THR A 95 -2.52 1.10 6.72
CA THR A 95 -1.20 1.67 6.42
C THR A 95 -1.30 2.83 5.44
N ILE A 96 -2.18 2.71 4.45
CA ILE A 96 -2.41 3.78 3.46
C ILE A 96 -3.16 4.94 4.10
N ARG A 97 -4.18 4.70 4.94
CA ARG A 97 -4.88 5.75 5.68
C ARG A 97 -3.91 6.59 6.52
N GLU A 98 -3.00 5.96 7.25
CA GLU A 98 -2.05 6.66 8.12
C GLU A 98 -1.01 7.49 7.36
N ARG A 99 -0.67 7.09 6.13
CA ARG A 99 0.47 7.64 5.38
C ARG A 99 0.07 8.49 4.19
N TYR A 100 -1.17 8.39 3.73
CA TYR A 100 -1.68 9.16 2.61
C TYR A 100 -1.95 10.61 3.01
N LEU A 101 -1.34 11.54 2.29
CA LEU A 101 -1.49 12.98 2.51
C LEU A 101 -2.58 13.61 1.63
N GLY A 102 -3.38 12.78 0.95
CA GLY A 102 -4.43 13.22 0.02
C GLY A 102 -5.81 13.26 0.68
N SER A 103 -6.86 12.99 -0.11
CA SER A 103 -8.23 13.04 0.38
C SER A 103 -8.60 11.78 1.18
N GLU A 104 -9.17 11.94 2.36
CA GLU A 104 -9.77 10.85 3.15
C GLU A 104 -10.82 10.08 2.35
N THR A 105 -11.61 10.77 1.52
CA THR A 105 -12.64 10.14 0.68
C THR A 105 -12.08 9.11 -0.30
N ALA A 106 -10.81 9.23 -0.70
CA ALA A 106 -10.16 8.24 -1.55
C ALA A 106 -9.89 6.94 -0.78
N VAL A 107 -9.47 7.05 0.49
CA VAL A 107 -9.24 5.90 1.37
C VAL A 107 -10.57 5.25 1.77
N GLU A 108 -11.61 6.05 2.02
CA GLU A 108 -12.97 5.53 2.26
C GLU A 108 -13.51 4.78 1.04
N SER A 109 -13.30 5.31 -0.17
CA SER A 109 -13.71 4.65 -1.43
C SER A 109 -12.98 3.32 -1.62
N LEU A 110 -11.68 3.28 -1.29
CA LEU A 110 -10.90 2.05 -1.30
C LEU A 110 -11.44 1.01 -0.32
N GLN A 111 -11.74 1.43 0.91
CA GLN A 111 -12.27 0.56 1.94
C GLN A 111 -13.64 0.00 1.52
N SER A 112 -14.54 0.85 1.04
CA SER A 112 -15.86 0.43 0.54
C SER A 112 -15.74 -0.57 -0.62
N ALA A 113 -14.80 -0.36 -1.55
CA ALA A 113 -14.56 -1.31 -2.64
C ALA A 113 -14.01 -2.66 -2.14
N MET A 114 -13.28 -2.68 -1.02
CA MET A 114 -12.83 -3.92 -0.38
C MET A 114 -13.99 -4.61 0.34
N ASP A 115 -14.81 -3.86 1.09
CA ASP A 115 -15.97 -4.39 1.81
C ASP A 115 -16.98 -5.03 0.84
N ASP A 116 -17.26 -4.38 -0.29
CA ASP A 116 -18.10 -4.92 -1.37
C ASP A 116 -17.57 -6.26 -1.91
N LEU A 117 -16.23 -6.39 -2.00
CA LEU A 117 -15.57 -7.60 -2.48
C LEU A 117 -15.66 -8.71 -1.42
N VAL A 118 -15.40 -8.41 -0.15
CA VAL A 118 -15.57 -9.39 0.94
C VAL A 118 -17.01 -9.90 0.97
N GLU A 119 -18.00 -9.01 0.93
CA GLU A 119 -19.41 -9.41 0.99
C GLU A 119 -19.81 -10.39 -0.11
N ILE A 120 -19.31 -10.19 -1.34
CA ILE A 120 -19.62 -11.12 -2.43
C ILE A 120 -18.87 -12.45 -2.30
N GLN A 121 -17.63 -12.41 -1.80
CA GLN A 121 -16.82 -13.61 -1.63
C GLN A 121 -17.37 -14.48 -0.50
N GLU A 122 -17.90 -13.87 0.56
CA GLU A 122 -18.65 -14.55 1.62
C GLU A 122 -19.85 -15.33 1.09
N LYS A 123 -20.60 -14.75 0.14
CA LYS A 123 -21.67 -15.46 -0.56
C LYS A 123 -21.12 -16.58 -1.44
N ALA A 124 -19.97 -16.35 -2.09
CA ALA A 124 -19.34 -17.34 -2.94
C ALA A 124 -18.82 -18.56 -2.15
N LEU A 125 -18.35 -18.36 -0.93
CA LEU A 125 -17.84 -19.42 -0.05
C LEU A 125 -18.92 -20.46 0.31
N GLN A 126 -20.19 -20.05 0.38
CA GLN A 126 -21.32 -20.96 0.62
C GLN A 126 -21.51 -22.01 -0.48
N TYR A 127 -20.92 -21.79 -1.66
CA TYR A 127 -20.94 -22.78 -2.75
C TYR A 127 -19.89 -23.88 -2.58
N VAL A 128 -18.88 -23.67 -1.73
CA VAL A 128 -17.78 -24.64 -1.51
C VAL A 128 -18.28 -25.88 -0.79
N GLY A 129 -18.07 -27.05 -1.39
CA GLY A 129 -18.52 -28.33 -0.82
C GLY A 129 -20.05 -28.53 -0.85
N GLY A 130 -20.79 -27.59 -1.47
CA GLY A 130 -22.23 -27.69 -1.69
C GLY A 130 -22.61 -28.59 -2.86
N GLN A 131 -23.92 -28.65 -3.16
CA GLN A 131 -24.44 -29.41 -4.31
C GLN A 131 -24.43 -28.62 -5.64
N HIS A 132 -23.86 -27.41 -5.63
CA HIS A 132 -23.82 -26.54 -6.80
C HIS A 132 -22.93 -27.11 -7.90
N GLY A 133 -23.39 -27.01 -9.14
CA GLY A 133 -22.61 -27.42 -10.31
C GLY A 133 -21.47 -26.44 -10.56
N GLN A 134 -20.34 -26.93 -11.07
CA GLN A 134 -19.19 -26.06 -11.39
C GLN A 134 -19.56 -24.90 -12.33
N GLU A 135 -20.46 -25.12 -13.29
CA GLU A 135 -20.93 -24.10 -14.23
C GLU A 135 -21.69 -22.97 -13.52
N GLU A 136 -22.52 -23.30 -12.51
CA GLU A 136 -23.24 -22.32 -11.70
C GLU A 136 -22.27 -21.45 -10.89
N ILE A 137 -21.28 -22.08 -10.27
CA ILE A 137 -20.24 -21.39 -9.49
C ILE A 137 -19.42 -20.47 -10.39
N LEU A 138 -19.01 -20.93 -11.57
CA LEU A 138 -18.25 -20.13 -12.53
C LEU A 138 -19.06 -18.94 -13.05
N GLY A 139 -20.35 -19.14 -13.37
CA GLY A 139 -21.25 -18.06 -13.77
C GLY A 139 -21.37 -16.99 -12.68
N PHE A 140 -21.55 -17.40 -11.43
CA PHE A 140 -21.57 -16.46 -10.30
C PHE A 140 -20.25 -15.68 -10.17
N ILE A 141 -19.12 -16.35 -10.32
CA ILE A 141 -17.80 -15.69 -10.25
C ILE A 141 -17.64 -14.65 -11.35
N GLU A 142 -18.02 -14.98 -12.58
CA GLU A 142 -17.91 -14.08 -13.73
C GLU A 142 -18.84 -12.86 -13.60
N GLU A 143 -20.09 -13.08 -13.19
CA GLU A 143 -21.09 -12.02 -13.12
C GLU A 143 -20.93 -11.13 -11.87
N GLN A 144 -20.50 -11.71 -10.75
CA GLN A 144 -20.54 -11.03 -9.46
C GLN A 144 -19.15 -10.80 -8.86
N VAL A 145 -18.25 -11.77 -8.90
CA VAL A 145 -16.98 -11.69 -8.17
C VAL A 145 -15.92 -10.90 -8.96
N TYR A 146 -15.71 -11.21 -10.24
CA TYR A 146 -14.70 -10.52 -11.06
C TYR A 146 -14.92 -9.01 -11.20
N PRO A 147 -16.16 -8.50 -11.39
CA PRO A 147 -16.39 -7.05 -11.47
C PRO A 147 -16.01 -6.31 -10.18
N ARG A 148 -16.12 -6.95 -9.01
CA ARG A 148 -15.72 -6.35 -7.73
C ARG A 148 -14.20 -6.32 -7.60
N TYR A 149 -13.50 -7.37 -8.02
CA TYR A 149 -12.03 -7.32 -8.15
C TYR A 149 -11.54 -6.18 -9.06
N ASP A 150 -12.23 -5.96 -10.19
CA ASP A 150 -11.86 -4.86 -11.09
C ASP A 150 -12.07 -3.50 -10.42
N ARG A 151 -13.17 -3.31 -9.69
CA ARG A 151 -13.40 -2.08 -8.93
C ARG A 151 -12.32 -1.86 -7.87
N SER A 152 -12.00 -2.86 -7.05
CA SER A 152 -11.00 -2.74 -5.98
C SER A 152 -9.56 -2.58 -6.49
N THR A 153 -9.30 -2.90 -7.77
CA THR A 153 -7.98 -2.69 -8.40
C THR A 153 -7.86 -1.38 -9.18
N ILE A 154 -8.98 -0.75 -9.59
CA ILE A 154 -9.03 0.52 -10.33
C ILE A 154 -8.82 1.74 -9.42
N VAL A 155 -9.11 1.65 -8.12
CA VAL A 155 -8.90 2.76 -7.14
C VAL A 155 -7.44 3.24 -7.08
N TRP A 156 -6.51 2.48 -7.67
CA TRP A 156 -5.07 2.74 -7.70
C TRP A 156 -4.53 3.43 -8.96
N ASN A 157 -5.40 3.90 -9.87
CA ASN A 157 -5.06 4.70 -11.07
C ASN A 157 -5.45 6.17 -10.88
#